data_AF-A0A1I8PLP0-F1
#
_entry.id   AF-A0A1I8PLP0-F1
#
_cell.length_a   1.000
_cell.length_b   1.000
_cell.length_c   1.000
_cell.angle_alpha   90.00
_cell.angle_beta   90.00
_cell.angle_gamma   90.00
#
_symmetry.space_group_name_H-M   'P 1'
#
loop_
_entity.id
_entity.type
_entity.pdbx_description
1 polymer ?
#
loop_
_entity_poly.entity_id
_entity_poly.type
_entity_poly.pdbx_seq_one_letter_code
_entity_poly.pdbx_strand_id
1 'polypeptide(L)'
;MLAMKFLVVLMSMACSMVLVQGRLLVVGDVSIKMTKDHFRCDHLACPKSTHRCVVVKENQPNDLSNVLRSNICYSRSHKVLKKSLTYETSKDNKEIRQLFEVSRDGHANVLSSTDFDEMEFSKKYSQFQKGLSKNADKLNRNLEKVEHKLEHIFA
;
A
#
# COMPACT_ATOMS: atom_id res chain seq x y z
N MET A 1 7.24 -52.78 9.95
CA MET A 1 7.13 -52.12 8.63
C MET A 1 5.90 -51.21 8.47
N LEU A 2 4.79 -51.42 9.19
CA LEU A 2 3.59 -50.55 9.08
C LEU A 2 3.80 -49.12 9.65
N ALA A 3 4.48 -49.00 10.79
CA ALA A 3 4.72 -47.72 11.45
C ALA A 3 5.55 -46.72 10.62
N MET A 4 6.48 -47.22 9.80
CA MET A 4 7.35 -46.40 8.96
C MET A 4 6.58 -45.78 7.78
N LYS A 5 5.51 -46.42 7.30
CA LYS A 5 4.65 -45.89 6.24
C LYS A 5 3.73 -44.78 6.76
N PHE A 6 3.23 -44.88 7.98
CA PHE A 6 2.39 -43.84 8.61
C PHE A 6 3.16 -42.54 8.86
N LEU A 7 4.43 -42.64 9.25
CA LEU A 7 5.26 -41.47 9.54
C LEU A 7 5.57 -40.63 8.30
N VAL A 8 5.76 -41.28 7.14
CA VAL A 8 5.98 -40.60 5.85
C VAL A 8 4.71 -39.87 5.38
N VAL A 9 3.53 -40.46 5.58
CA VAL A 9 2.25 -39.82 5.22
C VAL A 9 2.00 -38.58 6.09
N LEU A 10 2.24 -38.66 7.40
CA LEU A 10 2.07 -37.53 8.32
C LEU A 10 3.03 -36.37 8.01
N MET A 11 4.29 -36.66 7.64
CA MET A 11 5.26 -35.63 7.23
C MET A 11 4.89 -34.96 5.89
N SER A 12 4.29 -35.71 4.95
CA SER A 12 3.86 -35.16 3.66
C SER A 12 2.65 -34.20 3.79
N MET A 13 1.72 -34.49 4.72
CA MET A 13 0.60 -33.59 5.01
C MET A 13 1.04 -32.33 5.76
N ALA A 14 2.00 -32.44 6.69
CA ALA A 14 2.52 -31.29 7.43
C ALA A 14 3.25 -30.28 6.52
N CYS A 15 3.94 -30.74 5.46
CA CYS A 15 4.58 -29.86 4.49
C CYS A 15 3.59 -29.05 3.64
N SER A 16 2.37 -29.55 3.44
CA SER A 16 1.38 -28.92 2.56
C SER A 16 0.64 -27.76 3.22
N MET A 17 0.54 -27.74 4.56
CA MET A 17 -0.19 -26.67 5.28
C MET A 17 0.61 -25.36 5.44
N VAL A 18 1.94 -25.38 5.25
CA VAL A 18 2.78 -24.19 5.44
C VAL A 18 2.69 -23.22 4.24
N LEU A 19 2.15 -23.65 3.09
CA LEU A 19 2.24 -22.91 1.84
C LEU A 19 1.13 -21.89 1.56
N VAL A 20 0.09 -21.79 2.41
CA VAL A 20 -1.05 -20.90 2.17
C VAL A 20 -1.30 -19.95 3.34
N GLN A 21 -0.28 -19.20 3.77
CA GLN A 21 -0.48 -18.05 4.65
C GLN A 21 -0.83 -16.82 3.81
N GLY A 22 -2.13 -16.61 3.58
CA GLY A 22 -2.67 -15.36 3.04
C GLY A 22 -3.06 -14.41 4.17
N ARG A 23 -2.76 -13.12 4.04
CA ARG A 23 -3.30 -12.06 4.92
C ARG A 23 -4.45 -11.34 4.23
N LEU A 24 -5.52 -11.11 4.98
CA LEU A 24 -6.70 -10.38 4.55
C LEU A 24 -6.94 -9.24 5.54
N LEU A 25 -7.00 -8.01 5.03
CA LEU A 25 -7.47 -6.84 5.78
C LEU A 25 -8.78 -6.37 5.15
N VAL A 26 -9.81 -6.22 5.96
CA VAL A 26 -11.11 -5.69 5.55
C VAL A 26 -11.50 -4.58 6.51
N VAL A 27 -11.76 -3.39 5.98
CA VAL A 27 -12.27 -2.25 6.75
C VAL A 27 -13.36 -1.57 5.91
N GLY A 28 -14.58 -1.56 6.43
CA GLY A 28 -15.75 -1.14 5.66
C GLY A 28 -15.88 -1.96 4.37
N ASP A 29 -15.87 -1.27 3.23
CA ASP A 29 -15.94 -1.85 1.89
C ASP A 29 -14.58 -1.91 1.16
N VAL A 30 -13.48 -1.67 1.88
CA VAL A 30 -12.11 -1.81 1.35
C VAL A 30 -11.56 -3.18 1.74
N SER A 31 -11.05 -3.94 0.76
CA SER A 31 -10.47 -5.28 0.99
C SER A 31 -9.06 -5.44 0.41
N ILE A 32 -8.06 -5.63 1.26
CA ILE A 32 -6.69 -5.87 0.83
C ILE A 32 -6.33 -7.33 1.06
N LYS A 33 -5.99 -8.05 -0.01
CA LYS A 33 -5.63 -9.47 0.01
C LYS A 33 -4.19 -9.65 -0.39
N MET A 34 -3.43 -10.38 0.42
CA MET A 34 -2.04 -10.68 0.16
C MET A 34 -1.77 -12.17 0.34
N THR A 35 -1.20 -12.78 -0.67
CA THR A 35 -0.63 -14.12 -0.62
C THR A 35 0.79 -14.07 -1.20
N LYS A 36 1.49 -15.21 -1.18
CA LYS A 36 2.82 -15.34 -1.79
C LYS A 36 2.83 -14.88 -3.26
N ASP A 37 1.78 -15.22 -4.01
CA ASP A 37 1.70 -14.97 -5.45
C ASP A 37 0.83 -13.79 -5.85
N HIS A 38 -0.10 -13.38 -4.99
CA HIS A 38 -1.10 -12.38 -5.32
C HIS A 38 -1.08 -11.25 -4.32
N PHE A 39 -1.13 -10.02 -4.81
CA PHE A 39 -1.39 -8.87 -3.98
C PHE A 39 -2.51 -8.08 -4.64
N ARG A 40 -3.65 -8.00 -3.97
CA ARG A 40 -4.81 -7.27 -4.41
C ARG A 40 -5.04 -6.09 -3.47
N CYS A 41 -4.98 -4.90 -4.05
CA CYS A 41 -5.21 -3.63 -3.40
C CYS A 41 -6.65 -3.23 -3.70
N ASP A 42 -7.60 -3.66 -2.85
CA ASP A 42 -9.03 -3.46 -3.05
C ASP A 42 -9.53 -4.02 -4.40
N HIS A 43 -10.03 -3.16 -5.29
CA HIS A 43 -10.46 -3.57 -6.63
C HIS A 43 -9.30 -3.75 -7.62
N LEU A 44 -8.06 -3.41 -7.24
CA LEU A 44 -6.88 -3.46 -8.11
C LEU A 44 -6.00 -4.69 -7.86
N ALA A 45 -5.88 -5.56 -8.86
CA ALA A 45 -4.85 -6.61 -8.86
C ALA A 45 -3.47 -6.01 -9.16
N CYS A 46 -2.55 -6.12 -8.20
CA CYS A 46 -1.20 -5.58 -8.28
C CYS A 46 -0.21 -6.57 -8.89
N PRO A 47 0.85 -6.09 -9.58
CA PRO A 47 1.96 -6.92 -10.03
C PRO A 47 2.68 -7.63 -8.88
N LYS A 48 3.31 -8.79 -9.13
CA LYS A 48 4.05 -9.55 -8.10
C LYS A 48 5.16 -8.75 -7.41
N SER A 49 5.80 -7.83 -8.14
CA SER A 49 6.85 -6.92 -7.62
C SER A 49 6.34 -5.83 -6.67
N THR A 50 5.04 -5.76 -6.41
CA THR A 50 4.44 -4.81 -5.47
C THR A 50 4.90 -5.10 -4.06
N HIS A 51 5.46 -4.09 -3.41
CA HIS A 51 5.85 -4.13 -2.01
C HIS A 51 4.81 -3.47 -1.11
N ARG A 52 4.08 -2.46 -1.62
CA ARG A 52 3.12 -1.69 -0.84
C ARG A 52 1.87 -1.39 -1.64
N CYS A 53 0.71 -1.52 -1.00
CA CYS A 53 -0.61 -1.13 -1.49
C CYS A 53 -1.08 0.09 -0.71
N VAL A 54 -1.59 1.09 -1.42
CA VAL A 54 -2.22 2.27 -0.82
C VAL A 54 -3.62 2.42 -1.40
N VAL A 55 -4.63 2.49 -0.54
CA VAL A 55 -6.01 2.81 -0.89
C VAL A 55 -6.36 4.13 -0.23
N VAL A 56 -6.80 5.10 -1.03
CA VAL A 56 -7.36 6.37 -0.55
C VAL A 56 -8.83 6.39 -0.91
N LYS A 57 -9.69 6.73 0.05
CA LYS A 57 -11.11 6.96 -0.17
C LYS A 57 -11.46 8.31 0.42
N GLU A 58 -11.79 9.28 -0.42
CA GLU A 58 -12.11 10.62 0.04
C GLU A 58 -13.22 11.28 -0.78
N ASN A 59 -14.00 12.15 -0.17
CA ASN A 59 -14.94 12.99 -0.92
C ASN A 59 -14.21 13.97 -1.83
N GLN A 60 -14.89 14.44 -2.87
CA GLN A 60 -14.40 15.62 -3.58
C GLN A 60 -14.53 16.86 -2.68
N PRO A 61 -13.59 17.82 -2.73
CA PRO A 61 -13.56 18.97 -1.83
C PRO A 61 -14.85 19.80 -1.77
N ASN A 62 -15.63 19.79 -2.85
CA ASN A 62 -16.86 20.58 -2.97
C ASN A 62 -18.10 19.71 -3.20
N ASP A 63 -17.98 18.39 -3.12
CA ASP A 63 -19.07 17.47 -3.44
C ASP A 63 -19.00 16.20 -2.57
N LEU A 64 -19.80 16.21 -1.51
CA LEU A 64 -19.95 15.08 -0.57
C LEU A 64 -20.75 13.91 -1.17
N SER A 65 -21.43 14.12 -2.30
CA SER A 65 -22.18 13.07 -3.00
C SER A 65 -21.27 12.17 -3.83
N ASN A 66 -20.02 12.59 -4.07
CA ASN A 66 -19.04 11.82 -4.83
C ASN A 66 -17.81 11.48 -3.98
N VAL A 67 -17.43 10.21 -4.02
CA VAL A 67 -16.24 9.67 -3.37
C VAL A 67 -15.26 9.22 -4.42
N LEU A 68 -14.03 9.72 -4.35
CA LEU A 68 -12.91 9.24 -5.12
C LEU A 68 -12.22 8.11 -4.36
N ARG A 69 -12.12 6.95 -5.01
CA ARG A 69 -11.31 5.83 -4.55
C ARG A 69 -10.07 5.69 -5.42
N SER A 70 -8.89 5.78 -4.82
CA SER A 70 -7.60 5.62 -5.49
C SER A 70 -6.87 4.40 -4.94
N ASN A 71 -6.66 3.39 -5.78
CA ASN A 71 -5.92 2.18 -5.47
C ASN A 71 -4.54 2.23 -6.15
N ILE A 72 -3.46 2.13 -5.39
CA ILE A 72 -2.10 2.27 -5.93
C ILE A 72 -1.19 1.16 -5.41
N CYS A 73 -0.50 0.50 -6.34
CA CYS A 73 0.52 -0.51 -6.08
C CYS A 73 1.91 0.11 -6.26
N TYR A 74 2.76 0.02 -5.25
CA TYR A 74 4.12 0.54 -5.26
C TYR A 74 5.18 -0.56 -5.21
N SER A 75 6.31 -0.34 -5.88
CA SER A 75 7.53 -1.11 -5.69
C SER A 75 8.18 -0.79 -4.33
N ARG A 76 9.19 -1.58 -3.95
CA ARG A 76 10.01 -1.28 -2.76
C ARG A 76 10.76 0.06 -2.86
N SER A 77 11.06 0.52 -4.07
CA SER A 77 11.66 1.83 -4.36
C SER A 77 10.64 2.97 -4.52
N HIS A 78 9.40 2.76 -4.07
CA HIS A 78 8.30 3.73 -4.13
C HIS A 78 7.86 4.13 -5.56
N LYS A 79 8.26 3.36 -6.58
CA LYS A 79 7.76 3.55 -7.95
C LYS A 79 6.32 3.05 -8.05
N VAL A 80 5.44 3.84 -8.66
CA VAL A 80 4.08 3.38 -9.00
C VAL A 80 4.19 2.28 -10.05
N LEU A 81 3.68 1.10 -9.72
CA LEU A 81 3.62 -0.05 -10.62
C LEU A 81 2.28 -0.12 -11.32
N LYS A 82 1.21 0.21 -10.60
CA LYS A 82 -0.16 0.22 -11.11
C LYS A 82 -1.02 1.15 -10.26
N LYS A 83 -1.98 1.82 -10.88
CA LYS A 83 -2.94 2.70 -10.23
C LYS A 83 -4.32 2.49 -10.85
N SER A 84 -5.36 2.64 -10.04
CA SER A 84 -6.76 2.73 -10.48
C SER A 84 -7.45 3.85 -9.71
N LEU A 85 -8.32 4.58 -10.40
CA LEU A 85 -9.17 5.63 -9.83
C LEU A 85 -10.61 5.30 -10.18
N THR A 86 -11.49 5.25 -9.19
CA THR A 86 -12.92 5.02 -9.37
C THR A 86 -13.71 6.06 -8.60
N TYR A 87 -14.83 6.48 -9.18
CA TYR A 87 -15.78 7.38 -8.55
C TYR A 87 -17.00 6.58 -8.10
N GLU A 88 -17.47 6.85 -6.89
CA GLU A 88 -18.62 6.19 -6.28
C GLU A 88 -19.54 7.25 -5.71
N THR A 89 -20.85 7.00 -5.79
CA THR A 89 -21.83 7.86 -5.13
C THR A 89 -21.82 7.59 -3.63
N SER A 90 -21.64 8.64 -2.84
CA SER A 90 -21.76 8.61 -1.38
C SER A 90 -23.22 8.41 -1.00
N LYS A 91 -23.49 7.44 -0.13
CA LYS A 91 -24.86 7.16 0.35
C LYS A 91 -25.28 8.09 1.49
N ASP A 92 -24.33 8.59 2.25
CA ASP A 92 -24.61 9.19 3.55
C ASP A 92 -24.32 10.70 3.61
N ASN A 93 -23.87 11.32 2.51
CA ASN A 93 -23.51 12.74 2.41
C ASN A 93 -22.62 13.25 3.57
N LYS A 94 -21.85 12.35 4.16
CA LYS A 94 -20.88 12.60 5.24
C LYS A 94 -19.49 12.75 4.64
N GLU A 95 -18.64 13.49 5.35
CA GLU A 95 -17.23 13.56 5.02
C GLU A 95 -16.55 12.21 5.26
N ILE A 96 -15.91 11.71 4.22
CA ILE A 96 -15.14 10.48 4.18
C ILE A 96 -13.72 10.87 3.83
N ARG A 97 -12.78 10.49 4.68
CA ARG A 97 -11.35 10.54 4.38
C ARG A 97 -10.66 9.35 5.03
N GLN A 98 -10.26 8.40 4.19
CA GLN A 98 -9.65 7.16 4.62
C GLN A 98 -8.39 6.88 3.82
N LEU A 99 -7.34 6.44 4.52
CA LEU A 99 -6.08 6.01 3.97
C LEU A 99 -5.74 4.64 4.54
N PHE A 100 -5.59 3.67 3.65
CA PHE A 100 -5.12 2.33 3.97
C PHE A 100 -3.78 2.13 3.31
N GLU A 101 -2.77 1.79 4.09
CA GLU A 101 -1.43 1.46 3.61
C GLU A 101 -1.05 0.08 4.13
N VAL A 102 -0.80 -0.85 3.22
CA VAL A 102 -0.43 -2.23 3.58
C VAL A 102 0.83 -2.62 2.83
N SER A 103 1.84 -3.05 3.57
CA SER A 103 3.11 -3.53 3.03
C SER A 103 3.12 -5.06 2.91
N ARG A 104 4.02 -5.60 2.08
CA ARG A 104 4.06 -7.03 1.76
C ARG A 104 4.54 -7.91 2.93
N ASP A 105 5.26 -7.33 3.87
CA ASP A 105 5.57 -7.91 5.19
C ASP A 105 4.36 -7.92 6.14
N GLY A 106 3.28 -7.28 5.70
CA GLY A 106 1.98 -7.16 6.34
C GLY A 106 1.95 -6.20 7.51
N HIS A 107 2.84 -5.20 7.54
CA HIS A 107 2.57 -3.96 8.24
C HIS A 107 1.37 -3.26 7.58
N ALA A 108 0.41 -2.83 8.40
CA ALA A 108 -0.78 -2.12 7.95
C ALA A 108 -0.97 -0.85 8.77
N ASN A 109 -1.17 0.28 8.09
CA ASN A 109 -1.59 1.55 8.68
C ASN A 109 -2.95 1.92 8.11
N VAL A 110 -3.90 2.18 8.99
CA VAL A 110 -5.24 2.62 8.63
C VAL A 110 -5.50 3.95 9.32
N LEU A 111 -5.85 4.96 8.53
CA LEU A 111 -6.32 6.25 9.02
C LEU A 111 -7.74 6.44 8.48
N SER A 112 -8.71 6.66 9.35
CA SER A 112 -10.11 6.91 8.98
C SER A 112 -10.63 8.13 9.74
N SER A 113 -11.34 9.01 9.05
CA SER A 113 -12.00 10.19 9.65
C SER A 113 -13.26 9.88 10.44
N THR A 114 -13.71 8.62 10.49
CA THR A 114 -14.86 8.25 11.32
C THR A 114 -14.55 8.31 12.83
N ASP A 115 -13.26 8.33 13.20
CA ASP A 115 -12.73 8.52 14.56
C ASP A 115 -11.61 9.59 14.55
N PHE A 116 -11.91 10.78 14.00
CA PHE A 116 -10.87 11.76 13.67
C PHE A 116 -10.37 12.54 14.88
N ASP A 117 -9.15 12.23 15.33
CA ASP A 117 -8.27 13.21 15.98
C ASP A 117 -7.52 13.99 14.88
N GLU A 118 -8.06 15.15 14.54
CA GLU A 118 -7.54 16.06 13.52
C GLU A 118 -6.07 16.47 13.78
N MET A 119 -5.68 16.55 15.06
CA MET A 119 -4.31 16.87 15.45
C MET A 119 -3.36 15.71 15.14
N GLU A 120 -3.76 14.47 15.41
CA GLU A 120 -2.91 13.31 15.11
C GLU A 120 -2.74 13.14 13.60
N PHE A 121 -3.81 13.33 12.82
CA PHE A 121 -3.76 13.27 11.37
C PHE A 121 -2.88 14.37 10.78
N SER A 122 -3.07 15.63 11.19
CA SER A 122 -2.27 16.77 10.72
C SER A 122 -0.78 16.59 11.05
N LYS A 123 -0.48 16.03 12.23
CA LYS A 123 0.89 15.71 12.64
C LYS A 123 1.51 14.61 11.79
N LYS A 124 0.80 13.50 11.53
CA LYS A 124 1.29 12.41 10.67
C LYS A 124 1.43 12.85 9.20
N TYR A 125 0.49 13.63 8.69
CA TYR A 125 0.50 14.16 7.34
C TYR A 125 1.63 15.18 7.13
N SER A 126 1.87 16.09 8.08
CA SER A 126 2.98 17.03 8.03
C SER A 126 4.34 16.33 8.15
N GLN A 127 4.45 15.26 8.95
CA GLN A 127 5.66 14.42 8.98
C GLN A 127 5.89 13.72 7.64
N PHE A 128 4.84 13.19 7.02
CA PHE A 128 4.90 12.60 5.69
C PHE A 128 5.35 13.61 4.63
N GLN A 129 4.77 14.81 4.63
CA GLN A 129 5.18 15.90 3.72
C GLN A 129 6.63 16.33 3.95
N LYS A 130 7.08 16.45 5.20
CA LYS A 130 8.50 16.73 5.52
C LYS A 130 9.42 15.61 5.01
N GLY A 131 8.97 14.35 5.06
CA GLY A 131 9.69 13.22 4.47
C GLY A 131 9.81 13.33 2.95
N LEU A 132 8.72 13.72 2.27
CA LEU A 132 8.72 13.97 0.82
C LEU A 132 9.67 15.11 0.44
N SER A 133 9.60 16.24 1.14
CA SER A 133 10.49 17.40 0.91
C SER A 133 11.96 17.04 1.11
N LYS A 134 12.33 16.35 2.21
CA LYS A 134 13.71 15.90 2.43
C LYS A 134 14.21 14.96 1.33
N ASN A 135 13.35 14.09 0.82
CA ASN A 135 13.70 13.19 -0.27
C ASN A 135 13.85 13.94 -1.60
N ALA A 136 13.02 14.95 -1.85
CA ALA A 136 13.16 15.84 -3.01
C ALA A 136 14.47 16.65 -2.93
N ASP A 137 14.82 17.21 -1.77
CA ASP A 137 16.08 17.95 -1.59
C ASP A 137 17.31 17.05 -1.75
N LYS A 138 17.22 15.81 -1.27
CA LYS A 138 18.28 14.81 -1.44
C LYS A 138 18.44 14.41 -2.91
N LEU A 139 17.33 14.30 -3.64
CA LEU A 139 17.35 14.06 -5.08
C LEU A 139 17.98 15.24 -5.83
N ASN A 140 17.62 16.48 -5.48
CA ASN A 140 18.16 17.68 -6.11
C ASN A 140 19.68 17.79 -5.93
N ARG A 141 20.18 17.60 -4.70
CA ARG A 141 21.63 17.59 -4.43
C ARG A 141 22.39 16.47 -5.15
N ASN A 142 21.74 15.33 -5.37
CA ASN A 142 22.35 14.24 -6.12
C ASN A 142 22.40 14.55 -7.62
N LEU A 143 21.38 15.25 -8.15
CA LEU A 143 21.36 15.73 -9.54
C LEU A 143 22.47 16.76 -9.77
N GLU A 144 22.62 17.76 -8.90
CA GLU A 144 23.70 18.76 -8.96
C GLU A 144 25.10 18.11 -8.94
N LYS A 145 25.29 17.07 -8.12
CA LYS A 145 26.55 16.31 -8.08
C LYS A 145 26.82 15.50 -9.35
N VAL A 146 25.78 15.04 -10.04
CA VAL A 146 25.91 14.33 -11.30
C VAL A 146 26.21 15.33 -12.42
N GLU A 147 25.54 16.48 -12.42
CA GLU A 147 25.77 17.58 -13.36
C GLU A 147 27.22 18.10 -13.29
N HIS A 148 27.71 18.44 -12.10
CA HIS A 148 29.09 18.89 -11.91
C HIS A 148 30.14 17.81 -12.27
N LYS A 149 29.80 16.52 -12.13
CA LYS A 149 30.69 15.43 -12.58
C LYS A 149 30.69 15.28 -14.09
N LEU A 150 29.57 15.54 -14.76
CA LEU A 150 29.49 15.53 -16.22
C LEU A 150 30.28 16.69 -16.82
N GLU A 151 30.18 17.90 -16.25
CA GLU A 151 30.97 19.06 -16.68
C GLU A 151 32.48 18.80 -16.60
N HIS A 152 32.94 18.09 -15.57
CA HIS A 152 34.35 17.72 -15.43
C HIS A 152 34.82 16.57 -16.35
N ILE A 153 33.90 15.82 -16.96
CA ILE A 153 34.22 14.71 -17.89
C ILE A 153 34.23 15.21 -19.34
N PHE A 154 33.48 16.26 -19.65
CA PHE A 154 33.33 16.82 -20.99
C PHE A 154 34.02 18.19 -21.19
N ALA A 155 34.74 18.69 -20.18
CA ALA A 155 35.70 19.79 -20.28
C ALA A 155 37.13 19.25 -20.42
#